data_AF-A0A3P7DX53-F1
#
_entry.id   AF-A0A3P7DX53-F1
#
_cell.length_a   1.000
_cell.length_b   1.000
_cell.length_c   1.000
_cell.angle_alpha   90.00
_cell.angle_beta   90.00
_cell.angle_gamma   90.00
#
_symmetry.space_group_name_H-M   'P 1'
#
loop_
_entity.id
_entity.type
_entity.pdbx_description
1 polymer ?
#
loop_
_entity_poly.entity_id
_entity_poly.type
_entity_poly.pdbx_seq_one_letter_code
_entity_poly.pdbx_strand_id
1 'polypeptide(L)'
;MTNLSCGARCLKFCLFVFNLIFLLCGLVCVGIGTWLVLDRYAVDSLAIASEKVQVTDDGLRELASKPAAVRQIGFLLIIGGIIVIVVSFMGCCGAAKEWRLLLCCYATCLMVILATQIAAAIYAVMHSHM
;
A
#
# COMPACT_ATOMS: atom_id res chain seq x y z
N MET A 1 -9.49 22.16 -28.90
CA MET A 1 -8.43 21.52 -28.10
C MET A 1 -7.54 22.60 -27.52
N THR A 2 -7.81 23.06 -26.31
CA THR A 2 -6.94 24.02 -25.63
C THR A 2 -5.57 23.36 -25.44
N ASN A 3 -4.54 23.91 -26.11
CA ASN A 3 -3.17 23.44 -26.03
C ASN A 3 -2.69 23.55 -24.58
N LEU A 4 -2.85 22.47 -23.81
CA LEU A 4 -2.22 22.35 -22.50
C LEU A 4 -0.72 22.47 -22.71
N SER A 5 -0.09 23.37 -21.95
CA SER A 5 1.36 23.58 -21.95
C SER A 5 2.08 22.23 -21.82
N CYS A 6 3.23 22.07 -22.49
CA CYS A 6 3.98 20.81 -22.55
C CYS A 6 4.12 20.14 -21.17
N GLY A 7 4.37 20.94 -20.13
CA GLY A 7 4.49 20.46 -18.75
C GLY A 7 3.23 19.78 -18.20
N ALA A 8 2.03 20.28 -18.52
CA ALA A 8 0.78 19.66 -18.06
C ALA A 8 0.49 18.32 -18.75
N ARG A 9 0.96 18.14 -19.99
CA ARG A 9 0.92 16.86 -20.70
C ARG A 9 1.89 15.85 -20.08
N CYS A 10 3.11 16.30 -19.77
CA CYS A 10 4.12 15.48 -19.09
C CYS A 10 3.62 15.02 -17.70
N LEU A 11 3.06 15.93 -16.89
CA LEU A 11 2.50 15.61 -15.57
C LEU A 11 1.38 14.56 -15.65
N LYS A 12 0.47 14.65 -16.63
CA LYS A 12 -0.57 13.63 -16.82
C LYS A 12 0.02 12.26 -17.12
N PHE A 13 1.03 12.20 -17.98
CA PHE A 13 1.70 10.93 -18.30
C PHE A 13 2.40 10.35 -17.08
N CYS A 14 3.16 11.16 -16.32
CA CYS A 14 3.80 10.73 -15.09
C CYS A 14 2.78 10.22 -14.05
N LEU A 15 1.66 10.94 -13.86
CA LEU A 15 0.60 10.51 -12.94
C LEU A 15 -0.05 9.20 -13.37
N PHE A 16 -0.25 8.99 -14.67
CA PHE A 16 -0.80 7.75 -15.20
C PHE A 16 0.16 6.57 -14.94
N VAL A 17 1.45 6.72 -15.27
CA VAL A 17 2.47 5.68 -15.07
C VAL A 17 2.63 5.35 -13.59
N PHE A 18 2.77 6.35 -12.72
CA PHE A 18 2.90 6.12 -11.28
C PHE A 18 1.67 5.43 -10.67
N ASN A 19 0.45 5.84 -11.04
CA ASN A 19 -0.75 5.17 -10.55
C ASN A 19 -0.88 3.74 -11.08
N LEU A 20 -0.39 3.44 -12.28
CA LEU A 20 -0.38 2.09 -12.82
C LEU A 20 0.58 1.18 -12.04
N ILE A 21 1.75 1.71 -11.66
CA ILE A 21 2.70 1.01 -10.78
C ILE A 21 2.08 0.76 -9.40
N PHE A 22 1.42 1.76 -8.80
CA PHE A 22 0.74 1.59 -7.51
C PHE A 22 -0.44 0.62 -7.59
N LEU A 23 -1.19 0.59 -8.69
CA LEU A 23 -2.25 -0.39 -8.93
C LEU A 23 -1.68 -1.82 -8.94
N LEU A 24 -0.59 -2.04 -9.66
CA LEU A 24 0.10 -3.34 -9.71
C LEU A 24 0.64 -3.72 -8.33
N CYS A 25 1.24 -2.78 -7.61
CA CYS A 25 1.74 -3.00 -6.26
C CYS A 25 0.60 -3.38 -5.30
N GLY A 26 -0.54 -2.70 -5.38
CA GLY A 26 -1.74 -3.02 -4.60
C GLY A 26 -2.27 -4.42 -4.91
N LEU A 27 -2.30 -4.84 -6.18
CA LEU A 27 -2.69 -6.21 -6.56
C LEU A 27 -1.74 -7.26 -5.98
N VAL A 28 -0.43 -7.01 -6.00
CA VAL A 28 0.57 -7.88 -5.37
C VAL A 28 0.35 -7.96 -3.86
N CYS A 29 0.13 -6.83 -3.18
CA CYS A 29 -0.15 -6.80 -1.74
C CYS A 29 -1.43 -7.59 -1.39
N VAL A 30 -2.50 -7.46 -2.16
CA VAL A 30 -3.73 -8.24 -1.95
C VAL A 30 -3.48 -9.73 -2.21
N GLY A 31 -2.71 -10.08 -3.25
CA GLY A 31 -2.34 -11.46 -3.54
C GLY A 31 -1.56 -12.10 -2.39
N ILE A 32 -0.51 -11.43 -1.91
CA ILE A 32 0.28 -11.89 -0.76
C ILE A 32 -0.58 -11.95 0.51
N GLY A 33 -1.37 -10.92 0.79
CA GLY A 33 -2.23 -10.89 1.97
C GLY A 33 -3.28 -12.02 1.95
N THR A 34 -3.88 -12.28 0.79
CA THR A 34 -4.85 -13.38 0.62
C THR A 34 -4.17 -14.73 0.80
N TRP A 35 -2.97 -14.90 0.25
CA TRP A 35 -2.15 -16.10 0.46
C TRP A 35 -1.88 -16.36 1.95
N LEU A 36 -1.46 -15.33 2.69
CA LEU A 36 -1.20 -15.42 4.14
C LEU A 36 -2.45 -15.74 4.98
N VAL A 37 -3.64 -15.30 4.54
CA VAL A 37 -4.88 -15.52 5.29
C VAL A 37 -5.50 -16.89 5.00
N LEU A 38 -5.45 -17.35 3.75
CA LEU A 38 -6.12 -18.59 3.34
C LEU A 38 -5.30 -19.83 3.65
N ASP A 39 -3.98 -19.77 3.46
CA ASP A 39 -3.16 -20.96 3.52
C ASP A 39 -2.50 -21.13 4.89
N ARG A 40 -2.88 -22.20 5.61
CA ARG A 40 -2.27 -22.56 6.89
C ARG A 40 -0.79 -22.93 6.70
N TYR A 41 -0.43 -23.51 5.57
CA TYR A 41 0.95 -23.83 5.22
C TYR A 41 1.78 -22.59 4.89
N ALA A 42 1.15 -21.48 4.49
CA ALA A 42 1.87 -20.24 4.27
C ALA A 42 2.47 -19.71 5.58
N VAL A 43 1.79 -19.91 6.72
CA VAL A 43 2.30 -19.49 8.04
C VAL A 43 3.56 -20.30 8.41
N ASP A 44 3.54 -21.61 8.21
CA ASP A 44 4.69 -22.49 8.46
C ASP A 44 5.83 -22.20 7.47
N SER A 45 5.50 -21.98 6.18
CA SER A 45 6.47 -21.63 5.15
C SER A 45 7.11 -20.27 5.41
N LEU A 46 6.35 -19.30 5.94
CA LEU A 46 6.84 -17.98 6.32
C LEU A 46 7.78 -18.09 7.52
N ALA A 47 7.45 -18.91 8.52
CA ALA A 47 8.33 -19.15 9.67
C ALA A 47 9.70 -19.70 9.23
N ILE A 48 9.73 -20.61 8.25
CA ILE A 48 10.98 -21.17 7.70
C ILE A 48 11.69 -20.14 6.79
N ALA A 49 10.96 -19.35 6.00
CA ALA A 49 11.54 -18.32 5.14
C ALA A 49 12.15 -17.16 5.94
N SER A 50 11.56 -16.80 7.08
CA SER A 50 12.06 -15.79 8.01
C SER A 50 13.36 -16.20 8.72
N GLU A 51 13.75 -17.48 8.70
CA GLU A 51 15.09 -17.90 9.13
C GLU A 51 16.13 -17.69 8.03
N LYS A 52 15.72 -17.87 6.76
CA LYS A 52 16.61 -17.68 5.60
C LYS A 52 16.89 -16.22 5.28
N VAL A 53 15.87 -15.37 5.44
CA VAL A 53 16.10 -13.93 5.53
C VAL A 53 16.70 -13.72 6.91
N GLN A 54 17.96 -13.31 6.99
CA GLN A 54 18.65 -13.06 8.26
C GLN A 54 18.03 -11.83 8.94
N VAL A 55 16.82 -11.98 9.47
CA VAL A 55 16.08 -10.95 10.15
C VAL A 55 16.80 -10.68 11.47
N THR A 56 17.62 -9.63 11.48
CA THR A 56 18.33 -9.13 12.66
C THR A 56 17.37 -8.56 13.72
N ASP A 57 16.12 -8.26 13.34
CA ASP A 57 15.09 -7.77 14.24
C ASP A 57 14.39 -8.91 15.00
N ASP A 58 14.77 -9.10 16.25
CA ASP A 58 14.13 -10.06 17.18
C ASP A 58 12.60 -9.85 17.25
N GLY A 59 12.14 -8.60 17.14
CA GLY A 59 10.72 -8.26 17.15
C GLY A 59 9.95 -8.86 15.96
N LEU A 60 10.55 -8.90 14.76
CA LEU A 60 9.90 -9.46 13.59
C LEU A 60 9.88 -11.00 13.64
N ARG A 61 10.92 -11.63 14.20
CA ARG A 61 10.93 -13.09 14.45
C ARG A 61 9.85 -13.48 15.45
N GLU A 62 9.66 -12.69 16.51
CA GLU A 62 8.58 -12.95 17.46
C GLU A 62 7.19 -12.78 16.81
N LEU A 63 6.99 -11.72 16.02
CA LEU A 63 5.73 -11.53 15.27
C LEU A 63 5.47 -12.66 14.26
N ALA A 64 6.49 -13.16 13.57
CA ALA A 64 6.36 -14.26 12.62
C ALA A 64 6.05 -15.59 13.33
N SER A 65 6.60 -15.81 14.53
CA SER A 65 6.38 -17.04 15.31
C SER A 65 4.94 -17.19 15.82
N LYS A 66 4.23 -16.07 16.01
CA LYS A 66 2.82 -16.09 16.44
C LYS A 66 1.92 -16.23 15.20
N PRO A 67 1.27 -17.40 14.99
CA PRO A 67 0.44 -17.62 13.81
C PRO A 67 -0.74 -16.65 13.72
N ALA A 68 -1.20 -16.12 14.86
CA ALA A 68 -2.23 -15.09 14.91
C ALA A 68 -1.74 -13.73 14.35
N ALA A 69 -0.48 -13.36 14.60
CA ALA A 69 0.08 -12.08 14.16
C ALA A 69 0.32 -12.06 12.64
N VAL A 70 0.84 -13.15 12.07
CA VAL A 70 0.98 -13.30 10.60
C VAL A 70 -0.37 -13.13 9.91
N ARG A 71 -1.43 -13.73 10.46
CA ARG A 71 -2.78 -13.58 9.91
C ARG A 71 -3.29 -12.14 10.01
N GLN A 72 -3.01 -11.43 11.11
CA GLN A 72 -3.36 -10.00 11.23
C GLN A 72 -2.62 -9.15 10.18
N ILE A 73 -1.33 -9.38 9.97
CA ILE A 73 -0.55 -8.69 8.93
C ILE A 73 -1.14 -8.98 7.54
N GLY A 74 -1.56 -10.22 7.28
CA GLY A 74 -2.26 -10.59 6.06
C GLY A 74 -3.54 -9.77 5.84
N PHE A 75 -4.39 -9.62 6.87
CA PHE A 75 -5.57 -8.76 6.79
C PHE A 75 -5.23 -7.29 6.54
N LEU A 76 -4.21 -6.75 7.20
CA LEU A 76 -3.76 -5.37 6.96
C LEU A 76 -3.25 -5.17 5.54
N LEU A 77 -2.50 -6.13 5.00
CA LEU A 77 -2.04 -6.12 3.60
C LEU A 77 -3.22 -6.16 2.60
N ILE A 78 -4.26 -6.95 2.87
CA ILE A 78 -5.46 -7.00 2.02
C ILE A 78 -6.18 -5.65 2.06
N ILE A 79 -6.49 -5.14 3.26
CA ILE A 79 -7.25 -3.88 3.42
C ILE A 79 -6.46 -2.71 2.82
N GLY A 80 -5.17 -2.59 3.16
CA GLY A 80 -4.28 -1.57 2.61
C GLY A 80 -4.13 -1.68 1.09
N GLY A 81 -3.95 -2.90 0.57
CA GLY A 81 -3.84 -3.17 -0.86
C GLY A 81 -5.11 -2.78 -1.63
N ILE A 82 -6.30 -3.07 -1.10
CA ILE A 82 -7.58 -2.64 -1.69
C ILE A 82 -7.68 -1.11 -1.73
N ILE A 83 -7.33 -0.42 -0.64
CA ILE A 83 -7.34 1.05 -0.58
C ILE A 83 -6.42 1.63 -1.65
N VAL A 84 -5.20 1.08 -1.78
CA VAL A 84 -4.24 1.51 -2.80
C VAL A 84 -4.81 1.27 -4.21
N ILE A 85 -5.40 0.11 -4.49
CA ILE A 85 -6.03 -0.17 -5.80
C ILE A 85 -7.11 0.85 -6.12
N VAL A 86 -8.00 1.15 -5.18
CA VAL A 86 -9.10 2.11 -5.39
C VAL A 86 -8.56 3.52 -5.66
N VAL A 87 -7.62 3.99 -4.84
CA VAL A 87 -7.00 5.32 -5.01
C VAL A 87 -6.23 5.40 -6.33
N SER A 88 -5.52 4.33 -6.71
CA SER A 88 -4.78 4.23 -7.97
C SER A 88 -5.72 4.26 -9.18
N PHE A 89 -6.84 3.53 -9.11
CA PHE A 89 -7.83 3.51 -10.18
C PHE A 89 -8.50 4.87 -10.34
N MET A 90 -8.81 5.55 -9.23
CA MET A 90 -9.26 6.95 -9.27
C MET A 90 -8.19 7.86 -9.90
N GLY A 91 -6.91 7.69 -9.58
CA GLY A 91 -5.82 8.44 -10.23
C GLY A 91 -5.77 8.22 -11.74
N CYS A 92 -5.82 6.96 -12.20
CA CYS A 92 -5.83 6.59 -13.61
C CYS A 92 -7.07 7.13 -14.35
N CYS A 93 -8.27 6.95 -13.78
CA CYS A 93 -9.51 7.48 -14.36
C CYS A 93 -9.51 9.02 -14.40
N GLY A 94 -8.93 9.67 -13.39
CA GLY A 94 -8.85 11.13 -13.30
C GLY A 94 -7.94 11.72 -14.36
N ALA A 95 -6.81 11.05 -14.62
CA ALA A 95 -5.89 11.41 -15.69
C ALA A 95 -6.53 11.18 -17.08
N ALA A 96 -7.28 10.09 -17.27
CA ALA A 96 -7.90 9.73 -18.54
C ALA A 96 -9.13 10.59 -18.91
N LYS A 97 -10.02 10.88 -17.95
CA LYS A 97 -11.29 11.59 -18.22
C LYS A 97 -11.25 13.11 -18.09
N GLU A 98 -10.12 13.74 -17.72
CA GLU A 98 -10.02 15.20 -17.51
C GLU A 98 -11.04 15.81 -16.51
N TRP A 99 -11.74 15.00 -15.72
CA TRP A 99 -12.71 15.51 -14.76
C TRP A 99 -12.00 16.06 -13.53
N ARG A 100 -11.99 17.40 -13.39
CA ARG A 100 -11.33 18.13 -12.30
C ARG A 100 -11.69 17.61 -10.90
N LEU A 101 -12.94 17.22 -10.68
CA LEU A 101 -13.40 16.70 -9.39
C LEU A 101 -12.70 15.39 -9.00
N LEU A 102 -12.44 14.51 -9.97
CA LEU A 102 -11.87 13.19 -9.71
C LEU A 102 -10.37 13.30 -9.36
N LEU A 103 -9.67 14.26 -9.98
CA LEU A 103 -8.31 14.64 -9.59
C LEU A 103 -8.28 15.28 -8.19
N CYS A 104 -9.32 16.04 -7.84
CA CYS A 104 -9.47 16.62 -6.50
C CYS A 104 -9.70 15.53 -5.44
N CYS A 105 -10.61 14.57 -5.68
CA CYS A 105 -10.77 13.40 -4.80
C CYS A 105 -9.47 12.62 -4.64
N TYR A 106 -8.72 12.39 -5.72
CA TYR A 106 -7.41 11.73 -5.65
C TYR A 106 -6.43 12.51 -4.73
N ALA A 107 -6.31 13.83 -4.93
CA ALA A 107 -5.48 14.67 -4.06
C ALA A 107 -5.95 14.64 -2.60
N THR A 108 -7.27 14.62 -2.37
CA THR A 108 -7.84 14.57 -1.02
C THR A 108 -7.54 13.23 -0.35
N CYS A 109 -7.70 12.11 -1.06
CA CYS A 109 -7.32 10.79 -0.57
C CYS A 109 -5.83 10.71 -0.23
N LEU A 110 -4.95 11.25 -1.07
CA LEU A 110 -3.51 11.31 -0.77
C LEU A 110 -3.21 12.14 0.47
N MET A 111 -3.87 13.28 0.65
CA MET A 111 -3.74 14.10 1.86
C MET A 111 -4.15 13.34 3.13
N VAL A 112 -5.25 12.58 3.06
CA VAL A 112 -5.71 11.74 4.19
C VAL A 112 -4.73 10.60 4.48
N ILE A 113 -4.22 9.93 3.45
CA ILE A 113 -3.21 8.87 3.59
C ILE A 113 -1.94 9.43 4.23
N LEU A 114 -1.47 10.60 3.78
CA LEU A 114 -0.28 11.25 4.34
C LEU A 114 -0.49 11.63 5.81
N ALA A 115 -1.63 12.23 6.14
CA ALA A 115 -1.95 12.60 7.52
C ALA A 115 -2.00 11.36 8.44
N THR A 116 -2.56 10.25 7.94
CA THR A 116 -2.62 8.98 8.68
C THR A 116 -1.24 8.37 8.86
N GLN A 117 -0.36 8.44 7.85
CA GLN A 117 1.03 7.97 7.98
C GLN A 117 1.82 8.80 9.00
N ILE A 118 1.67 10.13 9.00
CA ILE A 118 2.31 10.99 10.00
C ILE A 118 1.81 10.64 11.40
N ALA A 119 0.50 10.47 11.58
CA ALA A 119 -0.08 10.09 12.87
C ALA A 119 0.43 8.72 13.36
N ALA A 120 0.50 7.72 12.46
CA ALA A 120 1.03 6.40 12.79
C ALA A 120 2.53 6.45 13.15
N ALA A 121 3.33 7.27 12.45
CA ALA A 121 4.75 7.45 12.75
C ALA A 121 4.96 8.09 14.14
N ILE A 122 4.20 9.13 14.47
CA ILE A 122 4.25 9.75 15.81
C ILE A 122 3.88 8.73 16.89
N TYR A 123 2.79 7.98 16.68
CA TYR A 123 2.37 6.95 17.62
C TYR A 123 3.43 5.86 17.83
N ALA A 124 4.06 5.40 16.74
CA ALA A 124 5.13 4.40 16.81
C ALA A 124 6.36 4.91 17.59
N VAL A 125 6.78 6.16 17.36
CA VAL A 125 7.89 6.78 18.10
C VAL A 125 7.56 6.96 19.58
N MET A 126 6.33 7.41 19.90
CA MET A 126 5.90 7.56 21.29
C MET A 126 5.87 6.22 22.03
N HIS A 127 5.38 5.17 21.38
CA HIS A 127 5.37 3.84 21.99
C HIS A 127 6.78 3.27 22.15
N SER A 128 7.70 3.55 21.22
CA SER A 128 9.11 3.11 21.35
C SER A 128 9.88 3.77 22.50
N HIS A 129 9.35 4.87 23.05
CA HIS A 129 9.93 5.57 24.19
C HIS A 129 9.37 5.16 25.56
N MET A 130 8.38 4.25 25.61
CA MET A 130 7.86 3.63 26.83
C MET A 130 8.36 2.20 26.96
#